data_AF-A0A3D2Q1R0-F1
#
_entry.id   AF-A0A3D2Q1R0-F1
#
_cell.length_a   1.000
_cell.length_b   1.000
_cell.length_c   1.000
_cell.angle_alpha   90.00
_cell.angle_beta   90.00
_cell.angle_gamma   90.00
#
_symmetry.space_group_name_H-M   'P 1'
#
loop_
_entity.id
_entity.type
_entity.pdbx_description
1 polymer ?
#
loop_
_entity_poly.entity_id
_entity_poly.type
_entity_poly.pdbx_seq_one_letter_code
_entity_poly.pdbx_strand_id
1 'polypeptide(L)'
;MGKRKILKVINTLNKGKEKTINIFFVLFKKRKVRRSTAAFLFFILITMLISVEFMQHRILLKEGEVSPRDIFAPRTVIFEDIEKTKQLREEAAKAINNQYDRSYEASVTVQKDISKAIASIREIQEDKKTNLTSKINALQDALDFSLSQETYIA
;
A
#
# COMPACT_ATOMS: atom_id res chain seq x y z
N MET A 1 -25.03 36.32 69.56
CA MET A 1 -25.76 36.65 68.31
C MET A 1 -25.29 35.79 67.10
N GLY A 2 -25.03 34.48 67.27
CA GLY A 2 -24.25 33.70 66.28
C GLY A 2 -24.95 32.54 65.56
N LYS A 3 -25.92 31.85 66.19
CA LYS A 3 -26.51 30.62 65.61
C LYS A 3 -27.41 30.86 64.39
N ARG A 4 -28.13 31.99 64.35
CA ARG A 4 -29.04 32.33 63.25
C ARG A 4 -28.31 32.65 61.93
N LYS A 5 -27.09 33.19 61.97
CA LYS A 5 -26.29 33.46 60.76
C LYS A 5 -25.74 32.17 60.15
N ILE A 6 -25.25 31.24 60.97
CA ILE A 6 -24.69 29.95 60.52
C ILE A 6 -25.77 29.08 59.87
N LEU A 7 -26.96 28.99 60.47
CA LEU A 7 -28.08 28.25 59.88
C LEU A 7 -28.50 28.80 58.51
N LYS A 8 -28.44 30.13 58.34
CA LYS A 8 -28.78 30.78 57.06
C LYS A 8 -27.78 30.42 55.96
N VAL A 9 -26.48 30.38 56.28
CA VAL A 9 -25.40 30.02 55.33
C VAL A 9 -25.52 28.56 54.87
N ILE A 10 -25.74 27.64 55.81
CA ILE A 10 -25.92 26.21 55.48
C ILE A 10 -27.14 26.01 54.58
N ASN A 11 -28.24 26.70 54.87
CA ASN A 11 -29.45 26.60 54.07
C ASN A 11 -29.28 27.22 52.66
N THR A 12 -28.51 28.30 52.53
CA THR A 12 -28.18 28.88 51.21
C THR A 12 -27.26 27.98 50.37
N LEU A 13 -26.34 27.24 51.01
CA LEU A 13 -25.49 26.25 50.34
C LEU A 13 -26.30 25.04 49.85
N ASN A 14 -27.22 24.52 50.67
CA ASN A 14 -28.11 23.43 50.24
C ASN A 14 -29.06 23.88 49.13
N LYS A 15 -29.60 25.09 49.20
CA LYS A 15 -30.47 25.65 48.14
C LYS A 15 -29.74 25.78 46.78
N GLY A 16 -28.44 26.06 46.80
CA GLY A 16 -27.60 26.07 45.59
C GLY A 16 -27.41 24.68 44.99
N LYS A 17 -27.14 23.66 45.82
CA LYS A 17 -26.98 22.26 45.39
C LYS A 17 -28.27 21.68 44.79
N GLU A 18 -29.41 21.88 45.45
CA GLU A 18 -30.73 21.44 44.96
C GLU A 18 -31.06 22.05 43.59
N LYS A 19 -30.74 23.32 43.38
CA LYS A 19 -30.97 24.00 42.09
C LYS A 19 -30.10 23.41 40.97
N THR A 20 -28.83 23.09 41.25
CA THR A 20 -27.93 22.49 40.25
C THR A 20 -28.33 21.06 39.86
N ILE A 21 -28.78 20.25 40.83
CA ILE A 21 -29.22 18.87 40.59
C ILE A 21 -30.50 18.84 39.76
N ASN A 22 -31.46 19.73 40.08
CA ASN A 22 -32.71 19.84 39.32
C ASN A 22 -32.48 20.31 37.88
N ILE A 23 -31.56 21.26 37.65
CA ILE A 23 -31.19 21.70 36.30
C ILE A 23 -30.54 20.56 35.51
N PHE A 24 -29.66 19.78 36.15
CA PHE A 24 -29.04 18.62 35.53
C PHE A 24 -30.08 17.59 35.06
N PHE A 25 -31.09 17.29 35.90
CA PHE A 25 -32.18 16.38 35.54
C PHE A 25 -33.04 16.89 34.37
N VAL A 26 -33.36 18.18 34.35
CA VAL A 26 -34.10 18.82 33.25
C VAL A 26 -33.30 18.78 31.93
N LEU A 27 -31.98 18.98 32.01
CA LEU A 27 -31.10 18.85 30.85
C LEU A 27 -30.99 17.39 30.37
N PHE A 28 -30.94 16.43 31.29
CA PHE A 28 -30.87 14.99 30.99
C PHE A 28 -32.12 14.47 30.25
N LYS A 29 -33.28 15.15 30.42
CA LYS A 29 -34.52 14.84 29.70
C LYS A 29 -34.47 15.19 28.21
N LYS A 30 -33.54 16.04 27.77
CA LYS A 30 -33.38 16.39 26.34
C LYS A 30 -32.71 15.25 25.57
N ARG A 31 -33.34 14.82 24.46
CA ARG A 31 -32.85 13.71 23.61
C ARG A 31 -31.40 13.88 23.14
N LYS A 32 -30.99 15.11 22.77
CA LYS A 32 -29.61 15.42 22.34
C LYS A 32 -28.59 15.30 23.49
N VAL A 33 -28.95 15.74 24.69
CA VAL A 33 -28.08 15.70 25.87
C VAL A 33 -27.86 14.25 26.31
N ARG A 34 -28.92 13.43 26.37
CA ARG A 34 -28.82 12.00 26.72
C ARG A 34 -27.89 11.22 25.78
N ARG A 35 -27.95 11.52 24.47
CA ARG A 35 -27.07 10.88 23.48
C ARG A 35 -25.62 11.34 23.62
N SER A 36 -25.41 12.63 23.91
CA SER A 36 -24.08 13.20 24.13
C SER A 36 -23.43 12.67 25.41
N THR A 37 -24.17 12.59 26.51
CA THR A 37 -23.66 12.03 27.78
C THR A 37 -23.33 10.55 27.65
N ALA A 38 -24.14 9.78 26.92
CA ALA A 38 -23.83 8.38 26.63
C ALA A 38 -22.56 8.24 25.78
N ALA A 39 -22.38 9.07 24.74
CA ALA A 39 -21.18 9.07 23.92
C ALA A 39 -19.93 9.45 24.71
N PHE A 40 -20.03 10.47 25.58
CA PHE A 40 -18.93 10.91 26.42
C PHE A 40 -18.53 9.85 27.46
N LEU A 41 -19.51 9.20 28.09
CA LEU A 41 -19.25 8.13 29.05
C LEU A 41 -18.61 6.91 28.38
N PHE A 42 -19.06 6.55 27.18
CA PHE A 42 -18.46 5.50 26.38
C PHE A 42 -17.02 5.81 25.98
N PHE A 43 -16.75 7.06 25.58
CA PHE A 43 -15.39 7.52 25.27
C PHE A 43 -14.46 7.39 26.48
N ILE A 44 -14.90 7.77 27.68
CA ILE A 44 -14.12 7.61 28.92
C ILE A 44 -13.82 6.13 29.19
N LEU A 45 -14.82 5.25 29.06
CA LEU A 45 -14.64 3.81 29.29
C LEU A 45 -13.62 3.21 28.32
N ILE A 46 -13.71 3.53 27.03
CA ILE A 46 -12.73 3.07 26.03
C ILE A 46 -11.34 3.61 26.35
N THR A 47 -11.23 4.90 26.67
CA THR A 47 -9.95 5.52 26.99
C THR A 47 -9.31 4.85 28.21
N MET A 48 -10.12 4.52 29.23
CA MET A 48 -9.66 3.80 30.42
C MET A 48 -9.20 2.38 30.07
N LEU A 49 -9.94 1.66 29.23
CA LEU A 49 -9.56 0.32 28.77
C LEU A 49 -8.21 0.34 28.04
N ILE A 50 -8.03 1.27 27.10
CA ILE A 50 -6.78 1.45 26.35
C ILE A 50 -5.64 1.87 27.28
N SER A 51 -5.90 2.71 28.28
CA SER A 51 -4.89 3.16 29.24
C SER A 51 -4.30 2.02 30.07
N VAL A 52 -5.09 0.97 30.36
CA VAL A 52 -4.59 -0.21 31.09
C VAL A 52 -3.62 -1.01 30.22
N GLU A 53 -3.91 -1.18 28.93
CA GLU A 53 -3.01 -1.86 27.99
C GLU A 53 -1.70 -1.08 27.75
N PHE A 54 -1.75 0.25 27.80
CA PHE A 54 -0.57 1.11 27.66
C PHE A 54 0.38 1.07 28.86
N MET A 55 -0.04 0.53 30.00
CA MET A 55 0.82 0.31 31.18
C MET A 55 1.66 -0.97 31.02
N GLN A 56 2.35 -1.11 29.89
CA GLN A 56 3.40 -2.11 29.75
C GLN A 56 4.50 -1.76 30.76
N HIS A 57 4.68 -2.65 31.75
CA HIS A 57 5.68 -2.49 32.80
C HIS A 57 7.05 -2.34 32.14
N ARG A 58 7.60 -1.12 32.20
CA ARG A 58 8.99 -0.86 31.84
C ARG A 58 9.83 -1.59 32.88
N ILE A 59 10.34 -2.76 32.52
CA ILE A 59 11.32 -3.50 33.32
C ILE A 59 12.60 -2.67 33.36
N LEU A 60 12.81 -1.99 34.49
CA LEU A 60 14.03 -1.25 34.81
C LEU A 60 15.08 -2.27 35.27
N LEU A 61 15.68 -2.98 34.32
CA LEU A 61 16.80 -3.87 34.61
C LEU A 61 18.07 -3.04 34.76
N LYS A 62 18.79 -3.24 35.87
CA LYS A 62 20.16 -2.74 36.02
C LYS A 62 21.15 -3.80 35.54
N GLU A 63 22.26 -3.36 34.97
CA GLU A 63 23.32 -4.26 34.52
C GLU A 63 23.82 -5.14 35.68
N GLY A 64 23.75 -6.47 35.51
CA GLY A 64 24.15 -7.46 36.52
C GLY A 64 23.02 -8.07 37.35
N GLU A 65 21.77 -7.64 37.18
CA GLU A 65 20.62 -8.23 37.87
C GLU A 65 20.14 -9.52 37.17
N VAL A 66 20.01 -10.61 37.92
CA VAL A 66 19.43 -11.85 37.42
C VAL A 66 17.92 -11.71 37.29
N SER A 67 17.39 -11.84 36.07
CA SER A 67 15.95 -11.74 35.84
C SER A 67 15.23 -12.94 36.47
N PRO A 68 14.19 -12.74 37.31
CA PRO A 68 13.41 -13.83 37.89
C PRO A 68 12.46 -14.50 36.89
N ARG A 69 12.39 -14.00 35.65
CA ARG A 69 11.58 -14.54 34.56
C ARG A 69 12.30 -14.40 33.23
N ASP A 70 12.06 -15.34 32.32
CA ASP A 70 12.57 -15.25 30.96
C ASP A 70 11.89 -14.10 30.22
N ILE A 71 12.69 -13.18 29.69
CA ILE A 71 12.22 -12.00 28.95
C ILE A 71 12.41 -12.27 27.47
N PHE A 72 11.31 -12.36 26.74
CA PHE A 72 11.32 -12.49 25.28
C PHE A 72 11.15 -11.12 24.64
N ALA A 73 11.99 -10.80 23.65
CA ALA A 73 11.86 -9.55 22.90
C ALA A 73 10.50 -9.55 22.14
N PRO A 74 9.68 -8.49 22.28
CA PRO A 74 8.36 -8.44 21.62
C PRO A 74 8.48 -8.31 20.09
N ARG A 75 9.66 -7.94 19.58
CA ARG A 75 9.97 -8.00 18.15
C ARG A 75 11.33 -8.62 17.94
N THR A 76 11.39 -9.57 17.02
CA THR A 76 12.64 -10.09 16.47
C THR A 76 13.25 -9.00 15.60
N VAL A 77 14.33 -8.37 16.07
CA VAL A 77 15.19 -7.55 15.21
C VAL A 77 16.04 -8.54 14.42
N ILE A 78 15.71 -8.75 13.15
CA ILE A 78 16.54 -9.53 12.25
C ILE A 78 17.68 -8.59 11.82
N PHE A 79 18.88 -8.84 12.33
CA PHE A 79 20.07 -8.16 11.84
C PHE A 79 20.46 -8.79 10.51
N GLU A 80 19.98 -8.21 9.41
CA GLU A 80 20.43 -8.58 8.07
C GLU A 80 21.74 -7.85 7.76
N ASP A 81 22.80 -8.63 7.50
CA ASP A 81 24.05 -8.09 6.96
C ASP A 81 23.85 -7.80 5.48
N ILE A 82 23.60 -6.52 5.18
CA ILE A 82 23.32 -6.04 3.82
C ILE A 82 24.53 -6.25 2.91
N GLU A 83 25.75 -6.06 3.43
CA GLU A 83 26.99 -6.20 2.65
C GLU A 83 27.22 -7.64 2.25
N LYS A 84 27.12 -8.56 3.22
CA LYS A 84 27.29 -10.00 2.95
C LYS A 84 26.19 -10.56 2.07
N THR A 85 24.96 -10.09 2.25
CA THR A 85 23.83 -10.47 1.38
C THR A 85 24.05 -9.99 -0.06
N LYS A 86 24.59 -8.78 -0.25
CA LYS A 86 24.92 -8.26 -1.57
C LYS A 86 26.05 -9.06 -2.24
N GLN A 87 27.12 -9.36 -1.50
CA GLN A 87 28.24 -10.17 -2.01
C GLN A 87 27.75 -11.56 -2.47
N LEU A 88 26.97 -12.25 -1.65
CA LEU A 88 26.42 -13.56 -2.01
C LEU A 88 25.48 -13.52 -3.22
N ARG A 89 24.71 -12.44 -3.38
CA ARG A 89 23.88 -12.23 -4.59
C ARG A 89 24.73 -12.06 -5.84
N GLU A 90 25.82 -11.31 -5.76
CA GLU A 90 26.74 -11.12 -6.89
C GLU A 90 27.48 -12.42 -7.25
N GLU A 91 27.89 -13.20 -6.26
CA GLU A 91 28.51 -14.52 -6.46
C GLU A 91 27.54 -15.51 -7.12
N ALA A 92 26.29 -15.57 -6.64
CA ALA A 92 25.25 -16.38 -7.24
C ALA A 92 24.94 -15.96 -8.69
N ALA A 93 24.87 -14.65 -8.97
CA ALA A 93 24.65 -14.15 -10.32
C ALA A 93 25.79 -14.54 -11.29
N LYS A 94 27.04 -14.54 -10.80
CA LYS A 94 28.20 -15.00 -11.59
C LYS A 94 28.24 -16.51 -11.79
N ALA A 95 27.72 -17.27 -10.83
CA ALA A 95 27.71 -18.73 -10.88
C ALA A 95 26.63 -19.29 -11.84
N ILE A 96 25.63 -18.48 -12.21
CA ILE A 96 24.60 -18.89 -13.16
C ILE A 96 25.16 -18.77 -14.58
N ASN A 97 25.22 -19.90 -15.29
CA ASN A 97 25.54 -19.91 -16.71
C ASN A 97 24.45 -19.18 -17.52
N ASN A 98 24.86 -18.45 -18.56
CA ASN A 98 23.95 -17.71 -19.42
C ASN A 98 22.98 -18.67 -20.14
N GLN A 99 21.72 -18.74 -19.69
CA GLN A 99 20.70 -19.65 -20.24
C GLN A 99 19.98 -19.10 -21.50
N TYR A 100 20.55 -18.11 -22.20
CA TYR A 100 20.00 -17.74 -23.51
C TYR A 100 20.27 -18.88 -24.49
N ASP A 101 19.24 -19.67 -24.73
CA ASP A 101 19.20 -20.68 -25.78
C ASP A 101 19.09 -19.96 -27.14
N ARG A 102 20.21 -19.43 -27.62
CA ARG A 102 20.30 -18.79 -28.93
C ARG A 102 20.19 -19.90 -29.97
N SER A 103 18.98 -20.19 -30.42
CA SER A 103 18.78 -21.12 -31.53
C SER A 103 19.34 -20.50 -32.81
N TYR A 104 20.47 -21.03 -33.26
CA TYR A 104 21.07 -20.69 -34.56
C TYR A 104 20.06 -20.87 -35.70
N GLU A 105 19.21 -21.90 -35.59
CA GLU A 105 18.15 -22.20 -36.55
C GLU A 105 17.09 -21.09 -36.66
N ALA A 106 16.71 -20.43 -35.55
CA ALA A 106 15.78 -19.30 -35.61
C ALA A 106 16.41 -18.11 -36.34
N SER A 107 17.71 -17.87 -36.13
CA SER A 107 18.44 -16.79 -36.82
C SER A 107 18.53 -17.03 -38.33
N VAL A 108 18.76 -18.28 -38.74
CA VAL A 108 18.79 -18.67 -40.16
C VAL A 108 17.40 -18.60 -40.79
N THR A 109 16.36 -19.03 -40.07
CA THR A 109 14.96 -18.97 -40.54
C THR A 109 14.53 -17.54 -40.78
N VAL A 110 14.76 -16.64 -39.82
CA VAL A 110 14.42 -15.21 -39.96
C VAL A 110 15.16 -14.57 -41.13
N GLN A 111 16.45 -14.86 -41.33
CA GLN A 111 17.20 -14.35 -42.49
C GLN A 111 16.63 -14.84 -43.82
N LYS A 112 16.20 -16.10 -43.88
CA LYS A 112 15.57 -16.69 -45.07
C LYS A 112 14.21 -16.04 -45.34
N ASP A 113 13.41 -15.78 -44.32
CA ASP A 113 12.10 -15.16 -44.46
C ASP A 113 12.21 -13.70 -44.92
N ILE A 114 13.16 -12.94 -44.36
CA ILE A 114 13.49 -11.59 -44.85
C ILE A 114 13.91 -11.63 -46.33
N SER A 115 14.78 -12.57 -46.70
CA SER A 115 15.25 -12.69 -48.08
C SER A 115 14.11 -13.00 -49.06
N LYS A 116 13.18 -13.87 -48.66
CA LYS A 116 11.98 -14.18 -49.45
C LYS A 116 11.05 -12.97 -49.60
N ALA A 117 10.80 -12.24 -48.52
CA ALA A 117 9.96 -11.04 -48.55
C ALA A 117 10.54 -9.95 -49.46
N ILE A 118 11.86 -9.75 -49.43
CA ILE A 118 12.52 -8.80 -50.34
C ILE A 118 12.45 -9.28 -51.79
N ALA A 119 12.60 -10.58 -52.04
CA ALA A 119 12.50 -11.15 -53.38
C ALA A 119 11.08 -10.99 -53.97
N SER A 120 10.03 -11.24 -53.18
CA SER A 120 8.63 -11.06 -53.63
C SER A 120 8.31 -9.60 -53.94
N ILE A 121 8.79 -8.66 -53.10
CA ILE A 121 8.66 -7.22 -53.37
C ILE A 121 9.33 -6.87 -54.70
N ARG A 122 10.55 -7.36 -54.92
CA ARG A 122 11.31 -7.08 -56.16
C ARG A 122 10.62 -7.64 -57.39
N GLU A 123 10.07 -8.85 -57.33
CA GLU A 123 9.33 -9.48 -58.42
C GLU A 123 8.08 -8.67 -58.80
N ILE A 124 7.32 -8.20 -57.81
CA ILE A 124 6.13 -7.34 -58.02
C ILE A 124 6.51 -5.96 -58.59
N GLN A 125 7.69 -5.43 -58.20
CA GLN A 125 8.21 -4.17 -58.75
C GLN A 125 8.68 -4.32 -60.21
N GLU A 126 9.39 -5.40 -60.55
CA GLU A 126 9.94 -5.67 -61.89
C GLU A 126 8.88 -6.06 -62.93
N ASP A 127 7.68 -6.50 -62.53
CA ASP A 127 6.57 -6.77 -63.45
C ASP A 127 6.02 -5.47 -64.08
N LYS A 128 6.44 -5.19 -65.32
CA LYS A 128 6.07 -3.97 -66.08
C LYS A 128 4.67 -4.01 -66.70
N LYS A 129 3.88 -5.07 -66.52
CA LYS A 129 2.58 -5.24 -67.21
C LYS A 129 1.35 -4.88 -66.38
N THR A 130 1.53 -4.58 -65.09
CA THR A 130 0.43 -4.46 -64.13
C THR A 130 0.22 -3.02 -63.65
N ASN A 131 -1.05 -2.62 -63.53
CA ASN A 131 -1.51 -1.29 -63.12
C ASN A 131 -1.10 -0.96 -61.67
N LEU A 132 -0.84 0.32 -61.34
CA LEU A 132 -0.30 0.74 -60.03
C LEU A 132 -1.14 0.23 -58.84
N THR A 133 -2.47 0.30 -58.95
CA THR A 133 -3.42 -0.17 -57.93
C THR A 133 -3.37 -1.68 -57.72
N SER A 134 -3.12 -2.45 -58.78
CA SER A 134 -3.02 -3.91 -58.71
C SER A 134 -1.70 -4.37 -58.08
N LYS A 135 -0.63 -3.58 -58.20
CA LYS A 135 0.65 -3.83 -57.51
C LYS A 135 0.56 -3.60 -56.01
N ILE A 136 -0.17 -2.56 -55.57
CA ILE A 136 -0.35 -2.27 -54.15
C ILE A 136 -1.11 -3.40 -53.45
N ASN A 137 -2.18 -3.92 -54.07
CA ASN A 137 -2.92 -5.06 -53.53
C ASN A 137 -2.06 -6.33 -53.47
N ALA A 138 -1.26 -6.60 -54.52
CA ALA A 138 -0.35 -7.75 -54.54
C ALA A 138 0.75 -7.67 -53.47
N LEU A 139 1.26 -6.47 -53.15
CA LEU A 139 2.22 -6.26 -52.06
C LEU A 139 1.57 -6.42 -50.69
N GLN A 140 0.31 -6.03 -50.54
CA GLN A 140 -0.43 -6.18 -49.29
C GLN A 140 -0.78 -7.64 -48.99
N ASP A 141 -1.04 -8.46 -50.02
CA ASP A 141 -1.34 -9.88 -49.88
C ASP A 141 -0.07 -10.75 -49.70
N ALA A 142 1.09 -10.29 -50.18
CA ALA A 142 2.35 -11.03 -50.15
C ALA A 142 3.18 -10.82 -48.86
N LEU A 143 2.81 -9.85 -48.01
CA LEU A 143 3.52 -9.52 -46.78
C LEU A 143 2.67 -9.89 -45.55
N ASP A 144 3.25 -10.67 -44.64
CA ASP A 144 2.61 -11.06 -43.38
C ASP A 144 2.53 -9.92 -42.34
N PHE A 145 2.91 -8.68 -42.72
CA PHE A 145 2.91 -7.51 -41.84
C PHE A 145 2.38 -6.26 -42.56
N SER A 146 1.66 -5.41 -41.82
CA SER A 146 1.06 -4.18 -42.36
C SER A 146 2.07 -3.01 -42.40
N LEU A 147 2.29 -2.45 -43.58
CA LEU A 147 3.01 -1.17 -43.75
C LEU A 147 2.03 0.02 -43.81
N SER A 148 2.53 1.22 -43.53
CA SER A 148 1.75 2.46 -43.69
C SER A 148 1.44 2.72 -45.16
N GLN A 149 0.25 3.26 -45.46
CA GLN A 149 -0.20 3.56 -46.83
C GLN A 149 0.75 4.51 -47.57
N GLU A 150 1.43 5.42 -46.86
CA GLU A 150 2.43 6.32 -47.44
C GLU A 150 3.67 5.58 -47.98
N THR A 151 4.00 4.41 -47.43
CA THR A 151 5.16 3.60 -47.84
C THR A 151 4.91 2.80 -49.13
N TYR A 152 3.65 2.59 -49.51
CA TYR A 152 3.29 1.88 -50.75
C TYR A 152 3.21 2.77 -51.99
N ILE A 153 3.18 4.10 -51.81
CA ILE A 153 2.94 5.09 -52.88
C ILE A 153 4.24 5.81 -53.27
N ALA A 154 5.30 5.71 -52.45
CA ALA A 154 6.64 6.24 -52.71
C ALA A 154 7.43 5.37 -53.69
#